data_AF-A0A9J6BTN5-F1
#
_entry.id   AF-A0A9J6BTN5-F1
#
_cell.length_a   1.000
_cell.length_b   1.000
_cell.length_c   1.000
_cell.angle_alpha   90.00
_cell.angle_beta   90.00
_cell.angle_gamma   90.00
#
_symmetry.space_group_name_H-M   'P 1'
#
loop_
_entity.id
_entity.type
_entity.pdbx_description
1 polymer ?
#
loop_
_entity_poly.entity_id
_entity_poly.type
_entity_poly.pdbx_seq_one_letter_code
_entity_poly.pdbx_strand_id
1 'polypeptide(L)'
;MFTILAIVLAFSQASVSLHDPFYCFTTDPIHPQNQMFATKVVYEALHGREIPNVSTCTPRKFWMYSRHGTRLPSSSDIRRMIDIHDRLQSSVLRNYDLGRTQLCRADYENIANWIFNSTNLDPDRNSELVEAGCEELRGIAQRFQKAFPNILPKTYNTSEFLIRFTDRQRTQASLDAFAEDLFDEGAHNDIFFEPVPAVDRLLRPHDDCPLYDEVSSNLVEQEAFEEGPDFQQILEQVNKNLDFSDQINFQVEKFARYYYGMGYGGQERLFSNMNCHIMHDLLTYLQSTNPNDQLA
;
A
#
# COMPACT_ATOMS: atom_id res chain seq x y z
N MET A 1 68.23 39.10 -9.03
CA MET A 1 66.87 38.77 -9.50
C MET A 1 66.70 37.27 -9.41
N PHE A 2 65.53 36.79 -8.99
CA PHE A 2 65.12 35.38 -8.79
C PHE A 2 65.20 34.82 -7.37
N THR A 3 64.18 35.19 -6.59
CA THR A 3 63.64 34.45 -5.45
C THR A 3 62.76 33.32 -5.98
N ILE A 4 63.02 32.07 -5.62
CA ILE A 4 62.20 30.91 -6.01
C ILE A 4 61.05 30.78 -5.00
N LEU A 5 59.82 30.98 -5.49
CA LEU A 5 58.59 30.80 -4.73
C LEU A 5 58.12 29.33 -4.88
N ALA A 6 58.20 28.56 -3.79
CA ALA A 6 57.65 27.21 -3.75
C ALA A 6 56.14 27.29 -3.44
N ILE A 7 55.30 26.97 -4.43
CA ILE A 7 53.85 26.85 -4.25
C ILE A 7 53.56 25.44 -3.76
N VAL A 8 53.16 25.31 -2.50
CA VAL A 8 52.60 24.08 -1.93
C VAL A 8 51.15 23.99 -2.37
N LEU A 9 50.86 23.15 -3.37
CA LEU A 9 49.49 22.75 -3.71
C LEU A 9 49.04 21.71 -2.70
N ALA A 10 48.27 22.14 -1.71
CA ALA A 10 47.49 21.25 -0.86
C ALA A 10 46.36 20.65 -1.71
N PHE A 11 46.56 19.43 -2.22
CA PHE A 11 45.47 18.63 -2.74
C PHE A 11 44.59 18.22 -1.56
N SER A 12 43.49 18.93 -1.35
CA SER A 12 42.38 18.37 -0.58
C SER A 12 41.87 17.17 -1.36
N GLN A 13 42.21 15.96 -0.91
CA GLN A 13 41.48 14.76 -1.28
C GLN A 13 40.08 14.88 -0.66
N ALA A 14 39.21 15.65 -1.30
CA ALA A 14 37.80 15.36 -1.26
C ALA A 14 37.67 14.02 -1.97
N SER A 15 37.60 12.94 -1.20
CA SER A 15 37.06 11.67 -1.67
C SER A 15 35.62 11.95 -2.10
N VAL A 16 35.44 12.38 -3.34
CA VAL A 16 34.15 12.31 -4.00
C VAL A 16 33.90 10.82 -4.13
N SER A 17 33.12 10.28 -3.21
CA SER A 17 32.55 8.94 -3.33
C SER A 17 31.77 8.94 -4.65
N LEU A 18 32.36 8.35 -5.69
CA LEU A 18 31.72 8.12 -6.97
C LEU A 18 30.75 6.95 -6.80
N HIS A 19 29.75 7.16 -5.94
CA HIS A 19 28.62 6.27 -5.76
C HIS A 19 27.43 6.88 -6.49
N ASP A 20 27.56 6.97 -7.81
CA ASP A 20 26.41 7.17 -8.68
C ASP A 20 26.27 5.92 -9.55
N PRO A 21 25.69 4.82 -9.02
CA PRO A 21 25.27 3.73 -9.87
C PRO A 21 24.32 4.32 -10.90
N PHE A 22 24.62 4.12 -12.19
CA PHE A 22 23.85 4.62 -13.35
C PHE A 22 22.34 4.24 -13.36
N TYR A 23 21.87 3.54 -12.32
CA TYR A 23 20.52 3.07 -12.12
C TYR A 23 19.99 3.54 -10.76
N CYS A 24 18.92 4.33 -10.79
CA CYS A 24 18.14 4.70 -9.61
C CYS A 24 16.85 3.90 -9.62
N PHE A 25 16.58 3.18 -8.54
CA PHE A 25 15.31 2.46 -8.42
C PHE A 25 14.14 3.46 -8.43
N THR A 26 14.26 4.60 -7.76
CA THR A 26 13.29 5.70 -7.74
C THR A 26 12.76 6.10 -9.12
N THR A 27 13.57 5.97 -10.17
CA THR A 27 13.21 6.38 -11.54
C THR A 27 13.20 5.22 -12.53
N ASP A 28 13.06 3.99 -12.06
CA ASP A 28 12.99 2.79 -12.90
C ASP A 28 11.81 2.88 -13.89
N PRO A 29 12.08 3.03 -15.20
CA PRO A 29 11.02 3.18 -16.19
C PRO A 29 10.49 1.83 -16.70
N ILE A 30 11.13 0.71 -16.35
CA ILE A 30 10.85 -0.62 -16.88
C ILE A 30 9.78 -1.32 -16.05
N HIS A 31 9.77 -1.09 -14.74
CA HIS A 31 8.86 -1.76 -13.82
C HIS A 31 7.90 -0.76 -13.16
N PRO A 32 6.69 -0.52 -13.72
CA PRO A 32 5.70 0.35 -13.12
C PRO A 32 5.11 -0.32 -11.86
N GLN A 33 5.63 0.08 -10.71
CA GLN A 33 5.43 -0.67 -9.46
C GLN A 33 4.06 -0.51 -8.81
N ASN A 34 3.33 0.56 -9.12
CA ASN A 34 2.05 0.88 -8.49
C ASN A 34 0.92 -0.12 -8.80
N GLN A 35 1.15 -1.10 -9.68
CA GLN A 35 0.16 -2.09 -10.11
C GLN A 35 0.40 -3.51 -9.55
N MET A 36 1.51 -3.74 -8.84
CA MET A 36 1.95 -5.10 -8.44
C MET A 36 1.67 -5.42 -6.95
N PHE A 37 0.67 -4.79 -6.35
CA PHE A 37 0.32 -4.97 -4.92
C PHE A 37 -0.91 -5.86 -4.68
N ALA A 38 -1.28 -6.67 -5.67
CA ALA A 38 -2.43 -7.57 -5.62
C ALA A 38 -3.71 -6.87 -5.12
N THR A 39 -4.30 -7.35 -4.02
CA THR A 39 -5.54 -6.80 -3.45
C THR A 39 -5.38 -5.42 -2.78
N LYS A 40 -4.20 -4.81 -2.86
CA LYS A 40 -3.88 -3.53 -2.22
C LYS A 40 -3.52 -2.45 -3.23
N VAL A 41 -3.65 -2.73 -4.52
CA VAL A 41 -3.57 -1.73 -5.56
C VAL A 41 -4.82 -0.84 -5.49
N VAL A 42 -4.64 0.48 -5.66
CA VAL A 42 -5.79 1.41 -5.76
C VAL A 42 -6.61 1.11 -6.99
N TYR A 43 -7.91 1.31 -6.86
CA TYR A 43 -8.84 1.00 -7.93
C TYR A 43 -8.47 1.70 -9.25
N GLU A 44 -8.12 2.98 -9.18
CA GLU A 44 -7.83 3.79 -10.37
C GLU A 44 -6.53 3.43 -11.10
N ALA A 45 -5.60 2.73 -10.44
CA ALA A 45 -4.33 2.35 -11.06
C ALA A 45 -4.48 1.19 -12.06
N LEU A 46 -5.53 0.38 -11.92
CA LEU A 46 -5.78 -0.81 -12.76
C LEU A 46 -6.99 -0.64 -13.67
N HIS A 47 -7.98 0.16 -13.27
CA HIS A 47 -9.25 0.23 -13.98
C HIS A 47 -9.36 1.48 -14.85
N GLY A 48 -9.73 1.27 -16.11
CA GLY A 48 -10.11 2.33 -17.03
C GLY A 48 -11.36 3.08 -16.53
N ARG A 49 -11.49 4.35 -16.94
CA ARG A 49 -12.56 5.24 -16.48
C ARG A 49 -13.88 5.07 -17.23
N GLU A 50 -13.92 4.28 -18.29
CA GLU A 50 -15.07 4.18 -19.20
C GLU A 50 -15.80 2.85 -19.05
N ILE A 51 -17.12 2.96 -18.90
CA ILE A 51 -18.04 1.81 -18.96
C ILE A 51 -18.50 1.69 -20.42
N PRO A 52 -18.29 0.54 -21.08
CA PRO A 52 -18.70 0.37 -22.47
C PRO A 52 -20.19 0.60 -22.66
N ASN A 53 -20.55 1.44 -23.63
CA ASN A 53 -21.95 1.67 -23.99
C ASN A 53 -22.42 0.61 -25.01
N VAL A 54 -23.53 -0.07 -24.70
CA VAL A 54 -24.18 -1.04 -25.59
C VAL A 54 -25.52 -0.48 -26.06
N SER A 55 -25.49 0.31 -27.14
CA SER A 55 -26.63 1.11 -27.61
C SER A 55 -27.87 0.31 -28.06
N THR A 56 -27.73 -0.99 -28.30
CA THR A 56 -28.82 -1.89 -28.69
C THR A 56 -29.62 -2.44 -27.50
N CYS A 57 -29.14 -2.22 -26.27
CA CYS A 57 -29.74 -2.76 -25.05
C CYS A 57 -30.20 -1.63 -24.13
N THR A 58 -31.27 -1.89 -23.37
CA THR A 58 -31.72 -0.99 -22.30
C THR A 58 -31.51 -1.66 -20.95
N PRO A 59 -30.71 -1.08 -20.04
CA PRO A 59 -30.49 -1.65 -18.72
C PRO A 59 -31.80 -1.56 -17.90
N ARG A 60 -32.11 -2.63 -17.15
CA ARG A 60 -33.38 -2.77 -16.40
C ARG A 60 -33.20 -2.96 -14.90
N LYS A 61 -32.06 -3.51 -14.47
CA LYS A 61 -31.70 -3.74 -13.07
C LYS A 61 -30.21 -3.56 -12.92
N PHE A 62 -29.78 -3.08 -11.76
CA PHE A 62 -28.38 -2.97 -11.38
C PHE A 62 -28.15 -3.81 -10.13
N TRP A 63 -27.10 -4.63 -10.15
CA TRP A 63 -26.64 -5.39 -8.99
C TRP A 63 -25.17 -5.11 -8.83
N MET A 64 -24.76 -4.74 -7.63
CA MET A 64 -23.37 -4.48 -7.31
C MET A 64 -23.01 -5.21 -6.04
N TYR A 65 -21.92 -5.97 -6.12
CA TYR A 65 -21.20 -6.48 -4.97
C TYR A 65 -19.82 -5.85 -5.02
N SER A 66 -19.54 -4.96 -4.07
CA SER A 66 -18.31 -4.20 -4.03
C SER A 66 -17.53 -4.49 -2.77
N ARG A 67 -16.21 -4.51 -2.89
CA ARG A 67 -15.33 -4.39 -1.73
C ARG A 67 -15.40 -2.95 -1.20
N HIS A 68 -15.00 -2.78 0.06
CA HIS A 68 -14.64 -1.47 0.60
C HIS A 68 -13.53 -0.80 -0.23
N GLY A 69 -13.43 0.52 -0.15
CA GLY A 69 -12.34 1.28 -0.75
C GLY A 69 -11.02 1.15 0.00
N THR A 70 -10.02 1.89 -0.45
CA THR A 70 -8.74 2.06 0.23
C THR A 70 -8.92 2.41 1.72
N ARG A 71 -8.20 1.70 2.60
CA ARG A 71 -8.36 1.76 4.06
C ARG A 71 -6.99 1.78 4.76
N LEU A 72 -6.92 1.98 6.06
CA LEU A 72 -5.71 1.78 6.86
C LEU A 72 -5.35 0.30 7.06
N PRO A 73 -4.09 -0.01 7.44
CA PRO A 73 -3.71 -1.34 7.90
C PRO A 73 -4.40 -1.73 9.20
N SER A 74 -4.20 -2.97 9.67
CA SER A 74 -4.66 -3.34 11.02
C SER A 74 -3.82 -2.66 12.10
N SER A 75 -4.35 -2.46 13.30
CA SER A 75 -3.58 -1.87 14.41
C SER A 75 -2.27 -2.61 14.70
N SER A 76 -2.28 -3.95 14.60
CA SER A 76 -1.08 -4.76 14.77
C SER A 76 -0.04 -4.49 13.68
N ASP A 77 -0.50 -4.32 12.43
CA ASP A 77 0.39 -3.98 11.32
C ASP A 77 0.99 -2.58 11.52
N ILE A 78 0.19 -1.60 11.93
CA ILE A 78 0.67 -0.23 12.19
C ILE A 78 1.70 -0.19 13.32
N ARG A 79 1.46 -0.90 14.44
CA ARG A 79 2.42 -0.97 15.54
C ARG A 79 3.72 -1.66 15.11
N ARG A 80 3.61 -2.75 14.36
CA ARG A 80 4.77 -3.42 13.75
C ARG A 80 5.52 -2.44 12.85
N MET A 81 4.80 -1.58 12.12
CA MET A 81 5.41 -0.62 11.24
C MET A 81 6.26 0.42 11.98
N ILE A 82 5.74 0.93 13.09
CA ILE A 82 6.44 1.88 13.97
C ILE A 82 7.72 1.26 14.53
N ASP A 83 7.64 0.04 15.06
CA ASP A 83 8.75 -0.65 15.73
C ASP A 83 9.99 -0.83 14.83
N ILE A 84 9.77 -1.03 13.53
CA ILE A 84 10.84 -1.42 12.61
C ILE A 84 11.33 -0.29 11.71
N HIS A 85 10.54 0.79 11.54
CA HIS A 85 10.86 1.92 10.66
C HIS A 85 12.25 2.52 10.94
N ASP A 86 12.48 2.99 12.18
CA ASP A 86 13.69 3.76 12.51
C ASP A 86 14.96 2.91 12.38
N ARG A 87 14.87 1.64 12.76
CA ARG A 87 15.98 0.67 12.68
C ARG A 87 16.37 0.37 11.25
N LEU A 88 15.38 0.23 10.38
CA LEU A 88 15.58 0.00 8.95
C LEU A 88 16.22 1.18 8.27
N GLN A 89 15.58 2.35 8.41
CA GLN A 89 16.05 3.59 7.79
C GLN A 89 17.49 3.87 8.21
N SER A 90 17.77 3.86 9.52
CA SER A 90 19.11 4.15 10.04
C SER A 90 20.18 3.19 9.53
N SER A 91 19.83 1.92 9.30
CA SER A 91 20.79 0.92 8.84
C SER A 91 21.15 1.08 7.37
N VAL A 92 20.16 1.39 6.52
CA VAL A 92 20.43 1.67 5.11
C VAL A 92 21.20 2.95 4.91
N LEU A 93 20.85 4.03 5.61
CA LEU A 93 21.59 5.29 5.54
C LEU A 93 23.06 5.10 5.95
N ARG A 94 23.30 4.40 7.07
CA ARG A 94 24.66 4.06 7.53
C ARG A 94 25.43 3.23 6.49
N ASN A 95 24.79 2.24 5.87
CA ASN A 95 25.45 1.39 4.87
C ASN A 95 25.78 2.18 3.60
N TYR A 96 24.91 3.11 3.20
CA TYR A 96 25.15 4.01 2.07
C TYR A 96 26.33 4.94 2.35
N ASP A 97 26.39 5.56 3.52
CA ASP A 97 27.49 6.45 3.92
C ASP A 97 28.86 5.75 3.94
N LEU A 98 28.85 4.44 4.20
CA LEU A 98 30.05 3.58 4.14
C LEU A 98 30.40 3.11 2.72
N GLY A 99 29.62 3.48 1.70
CA GLY A 99 29.82 3.09 0.30
C GLY A 99 29.55 1.60 0.04
N ARG A 100 28.70 0.97 0.86
CA ARG A 100 28.47 -0.49 0.80
C ARG A 100 27.18 -0.91 0.10
N THR A 101 26.25 0.02 -0.13
CA THR A 101 25.00 -0.26 -0.85
C THR A 101 25.17 -0.14 -2.36
N GLN A 102 24.15 -0.44 -3.14
CA GLN A 102 24.06 -0.15 -4.58
C GLN A 102 23.01 0.94 -4.89
N LEU A 103 22.57 1.67 -3.88
CA LEU A 103 21.60 2.75 -4.05
C LEU A 103 22.23 3.94 -4.76
N CYS A 104 21.46 4.61 -5.60
CA CYS A 104 21.86 5.92 -6.13
C CYS A 104 21.55 7.03 -5.10
N ARG A 105 22.02 8.24 -5.37
CA ARG A 105 21.76 9.39 -4.50
C ARG A 105 20.28 9.70 -4.31
N ALA A 106 19.47 9.60 -5.36
CA ALA A 106 18.03 9.87 -5.27
C ALA A 106 17.33 8.83 -4.38
N ASP A 107 17.74 7.56 -4.46
CA ASP A 107 17.22 6.50 -3.61
C ASP A 107 17.56 6.77 -2.14
N TYR A 108 18.82 7.14 -1.85
CA TYR A 108 19.24 7.56 -0.51
C TYR A 108 18.43 8.74 0.00
N GLU A 109 18.26 9.80 -0.79
CA GLU A 109 17.52 11.00 -0.39
C GLU A 109 16.05 10.67 -0.09
N ASN A 110 15.42 9.76 -0.84
CA ASN A 110 14.06 9.30 -0.54
C ASN A 110 13.98 8.53 0.78
N ILE A 111 14.93 7.63 1.03
CA ILE A 111 14.99 6.87 2.29
C ILE A 111 15.28 7.81 3.47
N ALA A 112 16.17 8.79 3.30
CA ALA A 112 16.52 9.76 4.35
C ALA A 112 15.33 10.67 4.72
N ASN A 113 14.49 11.00 3.75
CA ASN A 113 13.29 11.80 3.94
C ASN A 113 12.05 10.97 4.31
N TRP A 114 12.16 9.65 4.40
CA TRP A 114 11.07 8.79 4.82
C TRP A 114 10.73 9.03 6.29
N ILE A 115 9.50 9.46 6.55
CA ILE A 115 9.02 9.72 7.91
C ILE A 115 7.76 8.89 8.12
N PHE A 116 7.70 8.15 9.23
CA PHE A 116 6.47 7.51 9.66
C PHE A 116 5.44 8.59 10.01
N ASN A 117 4.37 8.68 9.22
CA ASN A 117 3.29 9.62 9.46
C ASN A 117 2.35 9.06 10.53
N SER A 118 2.67 9.30 11.81
CA SER A 118 1.87 8.85 12.94
C SER A 118 0.48 9.49 13.04
N THR A 119 0.22 10.57 12.30
CA THR A 119 -1.11 11.20 12.22
C THR A 119 -2.03 10.42 11.30
N ASN A 120 -1.51 9.89 10.19
CA ASN A 120 -2.31 9.12 9.23
C ASN A 120 -2.27 7.61 9.50
N LEU A 121 -1.13 7.09 9.97
CA LEU A 121 -0.93 5.69 10.35
C LEU A 121 -1.08 5.56 11.87
N ASP A 122 -2.27 5.85 12.37
CA ASP A 122 -2.64 5.74 13.78
C ASP A 122 -3.13 4.31 14.11
N PRO A 123 -2.49 3.57 15.03
CA PRO A 123 -2.95 2.26 15.46
C PRO A 123 -4.38 2.23 16.00
N ASP A 124 -4.91 3.35 16.51
CA ASP A 124 -6.27 3.41 17.04
C ASP A 124 -7.32 3.37 15.92
N ARG A 125 -6.92 3.69 14.69
CA ARG A 125 -7.77 3.69 13.49
C ARG A 125 -7.72 2.35 12.74
N ASN A 126 -8.05 1.28 13.46
CA ASN A 126 -7.90 -0.10 12.99
C ASN A 126 -8.66 -0.41 11.68
N SER A 127 -7.95 -0.59 10.57
CA SER A 127 -8.53 -0.95 9.27
C SER A 127 -9.63 0.01 8.78
N GLU A 128 -9.62 1.25 9.26
CA GLU A 128 -10.62 2.26 8.90
C GLU A 128 -10.50 2.70 7.46
N LEU A 129 -11.61 3.04 6.81
CA LEU A 129 -11.57 3.68 5.50
C LEU A 129 -10.84 5.03 5.57
N VAL A 130 -10.03 5.33 4.56
CA VAL A 130 -9.34 6.64 4.42
C VAL A 130 -9.97 7.46 3.30
N GLU A 131 -9.66 8.76 3.25
CA GLU A 131 -10.27 9.67 2.27
C GLU A 131 -10.06 9.23 0.82
N ALA A 132 -8.86 8.74 0.48
CA ALA A 132 -8.61 8.18 -0.86
C ALA A 132 -9.59 7.03 -1.20
N GLY A 133 -9.96 6.20 -0.22
CA GLY A 133 -11.00 5.19 -0.40
C GLY A 133 -12.40 5.79 -0.56
N CYS A 134 -12.73 6.87 0.14
CA CYS A 134 -13.98 7.59 -0.08
C CYS A 134 -14.04 8.14 -1.51
N GLU A 135 -12.98 8.79 -1.98
CA GLU A 135 -12.85 9.35 -3.34
C GLU A 135 -12.97 8.26 -4.41
N GLU A 136 -12.35 7.09 -4.20
CA GLU A 136 -12.52 5.93 -5.09
C GLU A 136 -14.01 5.57 -5.26
N LEU A 137 -14.76 5.45 -4.15
CA LEU A 137 -16.16 5.05 -4.16
C LEU A 137 -17.07 6.14 -4.75
N ARG A 138 -16.81 7.41 -4.44
CA ARG A 138 -17.47 8.57 -5.05
C ARG A 138 -17.29 8.57 -6.57
N GLY A 139 -16.05 8.39 -7.03
CA GLY A 139 -15.74 8.29 -8.45
C GLY A 139 -16.43 7.10 -9.14
N ILE A 140 -16.52 5.94 -8.47
CA ILE A 140 -17.27 4.77 -8.97
C ILE A 140 -18.77 5.11 -9.10
N ALA A 141 -19.36 5.75 -8.08
CA ALA A 141 -20.77 6.14 -8.08
C ALA A 141 -21.11 7.06 -9.26
N GLN A 142 -20.32 8.13 -9.45
CA GLN A 142 -20.49 9.07 -10.56
C GLN A 142 -20.41 8.38 -11.92
N ARG A 143 -19.46 7.43 -12.10
CA ARG A 143 -19.33 6.66 -13.34
C ARG A 143 -20.55 5.79 -13.60
N PHE A 144 -21.05 5.08 -12.59
CA PHE A 144 -22.24 4.24 -12.75
C PHE A 144 -23.51 5.06 -12.99
N GLN A 145 -23.68 6.18 -12.28
CA GLN A 145 -24.78 7.11 -12.51
C GLN A 145 -24.76 7.64 -13.95
N LYS A 146 -23.59 8.06 -14.45
CA LYS A 146 -23.43 8.54 -15.83
C LYS A 146 -23.73 7.45 -16.87
N ALA A 147 -23.33 6.21 -16.61
CA ALA A 147 -23.55 5.10 -17.53
C ALA A 147 -25.00 4.57 -17.51
N PHE A 148 -25.67 4.64 -16.35
CA PHE A 148 -26.98 4.03 -16.13
C PHE A 148 -28.01 4.97 -15.50
N PRO A 149 -28.19 6.20 -16.01
CA PRO A 149 -28.98 7.25 -15.34
C PRO A 149 -30.46 6.88 -15.13
N ASN A 150 -31.01 5.99 -15.98
CA ASN A 150 -32.42 5.57 -15.88
C ASN A 150 -32.69 4.56 -14.77
N ILE A 151 -31.67 3.80 -14.32
CA ILE A 151 -31.83 2.79 -13.27
C ILE A 151 -31.02 3.12 -12.01
N LEU A 152 -30.15 4.13 -12.09
CA LEU A 152 -29.46 4.74 -10.98
C LEU A 152 -29.78 6.26 -10.98
N PRO A 153 -31.03 6.65 -10.72
CA PRO A 153 -31.41 8.05 -10.62
C PRO A 153 -30.74 8.72 -9.43
N LYS A 154 -30.61 10.05 -9.49
CA LYS A 154 -30.09 10.87 -8.38
C LYS A 154 -31.04 10.96 -7.19
N THR A 155 -32.33 10.73 -7.40
CA THR A 155 -33.30 10.73 -6.30
C THR A 155 -33.38 9.35 -5.67
N TYR A 156 -33.16 9.27 -4.36
CA TYR A 156 -33.31 8.03 -3.60
C TYR A 156 -34.79 7.67 -3.41
N ASN A 157 -35.11 6.37 -3.56
CA ASN A 157 -36.42 5.81 -3.26
C ASN A 157 -36.25 4.44 -2.58
N THR A 158 -36.74 4.31 -1.34
CA THR A 158 -36.62 3.07 -0.54
C THR A 158 -37.29 1.85 -1.19
N SER A 159 -38.26 2.06 -2.08
CA SER A 159 -38.93 0.96 -2.80
C SER A 159 -38.16 0.46 -4.04
N GLU A 160 -37.15 1.22 -4.50
CA GLU A 160 -36.36 0.91 -5.69
C GLU A 160 -34.96 0.40 -5.35
N PHE A 161 -34.43 0.78 -4.18
CA PHE A 161 -33.08 0.44 -3.75
C PHE A 161 -33.09 -0.49 -2.54
N LEU A 162 -32.38 -1.61 -2.67
CA LEU A 162 -32.03 -2.49 -1.56
C LEU A 162 -30.53 -2.35 -1.30
N ILE A 163 -30.17 -1.82 -0.14
CA ILE A 163 -28.78 -1.48 0.18
C ILE A 163 -28.34 -2.26 1.43
N ARG A 164 -27.21 -2.98 1.32
CA ARG A 164 -26.63 -3.80 2.38
C ARG A 164 -25.14 -3.56 2.52
N PHE A 165 -24.63 -3.70 3.73
CA PHE A 165 -23.22 -3.63 4.08
C PHE A 165 -22.92 -4.61 5.23
N THR A 166 -21.64 -4.84 5.50
CA THR A 166 -21.23 -5.68 6.64
C THR A 166 -21.11 -4.85 7.91
N ASP A 167 -20.98 -5.50 9.06
CA ASP A 167 -20.73 -4.90 10.38
C ASP A 167 -19.38 -4.14 10.53
N ARG A 168 -18.65 -3.91 9.45
CA ARG A 168 -17.34 -3.28 9.46
C ARG A 168 -17.45 -1.80 9.10
N GLN A 169 -16.79 -0.93 9.89
CA GLN A 169 -16.72 0.52 9.64
C GLN A 169 -16.38 0.83 8.18
N ARG A 170 -15.34 0.18 7.64
CA ARG A 170 -14.88 0.43 6.28
C ARG A 170 -15.93 0.13 5.20
N THR A 171 -16.82 -0.85 5.41
CA THR A 171 -17.87 -1.16 4.43
C THR A 171 -19.04 -0.21 4.54
N GLN A 172 -19.37 0.24 5.77
CA GLN A 172 -20.37 1.28 5.98
C GLN A 172 -19.89 2.60 5.38
N ALA A 173 -18.71 3.09 5.74
CA ALA A 173 -18.15 4.32 5.21
C ALA A 173 -17.96 4.30 3.68
N SER A 174 -17.63 3.14 3.11
CA SER A 174 -17.54 3.00 1.64
C SER A 174 -18.90 3.17 0.99
N LEU A 175 -19.93 2.60 1.60
CA LEU A 175 -21.30 2.72 1.13
C LEU A 175 -21.82 4.15 1.28
N ASP A 176 -21.52 4.80 2.41
CA ASP A 176 -21.88 6.20 2.64
C ASP A 176 -21.27 7.11 1.57
N ALA A 177 -19.96 6.97 1.31
CA ALA A 177 -19.26 7.73 0.26
C ALA A 177 -19.81 7.43 -1.15
N PHE A 178 -20.12 6.18 -1.45
CA PHE A 178 -20.75 5.82 -2.73
C PHE A 178 -22.14 6.44 -2.87
N ALA A 179 -22.93 6.44 -1.81
CA ALA A 179 -24.30 6.95 -1.82
C ALA A 179 -24.36 8.49 -1.86
N GLU A 180 -23.43 9.16 -1.19
CA GLU A 180 -23.26 10.62 -1.22
C GLU A 180 -23.16 11.17 -2.66
N ASP A 181 -22.41 10.48 -3.52
CA ASP A 181 -22.19 10.90 -4.91
C ASP A 181 -23.12 10.23 -5.92
N LEU A 182 -23.85 9.19 -5.50
CA LEU A 182 -24.90 8.57 -6.31
C LEU A 182 -26.19 9.38 -6.28
N PHE A 183 -26.54 9.95 -5.13
CA PHE A 183 -27.81 10.64 -4.91
C PHE A 183 -27.63 12.17 -4.79
N ASP A 184 -28.73 12.92 -4.91
CA ASP A 184 -28.71 14.38 -4.75
C ASP A 184 -28.39 14.80 -3.29
N GLU A 185 -27.79 15.98 -3.15
CA GLU A 185 -27.42 16.56 -1.86
C GLU A 185 -28.63 16.61 -0.91
N GLY A 186 -28.45 16.09 0.31
CA GLY A 186 -29.51 15.97 1.32
C GLY A 186 -30.22 14.62 1.35
N ALA A 187 -30.17 13.81 0.28
CA ALA A 187 -30.75 12.47 0.28
C ALA A 187 -30.02 11.51 1.23
N HIS A 188 -28.73 11.75 1.49
CA HIS A 188 -27.88 10.97 2.39
C HIS A 188 -28.54 10.66 3.75
N ASN A 189 -29.21 11.64 4.37
CA ASN A 189 -29.79 11.47 5.70
C ASN A 189 -31.04 10.57 5.71
N ASP A 190 -31.64 10.37 4.54
CA ASP A 190 -32.89 9.63 4.36
C ASP A 190 -32.68 8.25 3.73
N ILE A 191 -31.41 7.84 3.52
CA ILE A 191 -31.10 6.53 2.94
C ILE A 191 -31.38 5.44 3.97
N PHE A 192 -32.29 4.55 3.62
CA PHE A 192 -32.54 3.36 4.41
C PHE A 192 -31.53 2.27 4.05
N PHE A 193 -30.77 1.85 5.06
CA PHE A 193 -29.92 0.67 4.98
C PHE A 193 -30.58 -0.51 5.67
N GLU A 194 -30.49 -1.67 5.04
CA GLU A 194 -30.94 -2.91 5.65
C GLU A 194 -30.16 -3.19 6.95
N PRO A 195 -30.84 -3.67 8.01
CA PRO A 195 -30.16 -4.06 9.23
C PRO A 195 -29.09 -5.13 8.97
N VAL A 196 -27.91 -4.95 9.55
CA VAL A 196 -26.84 -5.95 9.47
C VAL A 196 -27.27 -7.18 10.28
N PRO A 197 -27.35 -8.38 9.67
CA PRO A 197 -27.73 -9.58 10.38
C PRO A 197 -26.66 -10.01 11.38
N ALA A 198 -27.06 -10.67 12.47
CA ALA A 198 -26.12 -11.21 13.46
C ALA A 198 -25.17 -12.28 12.87
N VAL A 199 -25.65 -13.05 11.88
CA VAL A 199 -24.85 -13.99 11.09
C VAL A 199 -25.06 -13.65 9.62
N ASP A 200 -24.03 -13.09 8.99
CA ASP A 200 -24.11 -12.61 7.60
C ASP A 200 -23.65 -13.67 6.60
N ARG A 201 -24.57 -14.56 6.23
CA ARG A 201 -24.32 -15.61 5.23
C ARG A 201 -24.25 -15.12 3.79
N LEU A 202 -24.57 -13.85 3.53
CA LEU A 202 -24.53 -13.30 2.17
C LEU A 202 -23.20 -12.60 1.89
N LEU A 203 -22.82 -11.66 2.74
CA LEU A 203 -21.61 -10.84 2.52
C LEU A 203 -20.39 -11.41 3.25
N ARG A 204 -20.58 -12.22 4.30
CA ARG A 204 -19.50 -12.85 5.08
C ARG A 204 -19.74 -14.34 5.34
N PRO A 205 -20.06 -15.15 4.32
CA PRO A 205 -20.33 -16.58 4.50
C PRO A 205 -19.17 -17.37 5.13
N HIS A 206 -17.94 -16.87 4.98
CA HIS A 206 -16.74 -17.48 5.57
C HIS A 206 -16.73 -17.45 7.09
N ASP A 207 -17.37 -16.47 7.74
CA ASP A 207 -17.45 -16.39 9.20
C ASP A 207 -18.30 -17.51 9.82
N ASP A 208 -19.21 -18.11 9.03
CA ASP A 208 -20.12 -19.19 9.45
C ASP A 208 -19.72 -20.53 8.81
N CYS A 209 -18.42 -20.74 8.57
CA CYS A 209 -17.90 -21.95 7.94
C CYS A 209 -16.68 -22.50 8.70
N PRO A 210 -16.87 -23.44 9.65
CA PRO A 210 -15.75 -23.99 10.45
C PRO A 210 -14.65 -24.65 9.61
N LEU A 211 -15.02 -25.30 8.50
CA LEU A 211 -14.05 -25.89 7.57
C LEU A 211 -13.18 -24.84 6.87
N TYR A 212 -13.70 -23.61 6.69
CA TYR A 212 -12.92 -22.54 6.10
C TYR A 212 -11.81 -22.06 7.04
N ASP A 213 -12.05 -22.03 8.35
CA ASP A 213 -11.02 -21.65 9.34
C ASP A 213 -9.84 -22.64 9.36
N GLU A 214 -10.14 -23.93 9.21
CA GLU A 214 -9.13 -24.99 9.10
C GLU A 214 -8.27 -24.87 7.84
N VAL A 215 -8.88 -24.50 6.71
CA VAL A 215 -8.16 -24.38 5.42
C VAL A 215 -7.46 -23.03 5.27
N SER A 216 -8.08 -21.94 5.73
CA SER A 216 -7.55 -20.58 5.54
C SER A 216 -6.33 -20.28 6.41
N SER A 217 -6.10 -21.08 7.44
CA SER A 217 -4.90 -21.03 8.28
C SER A 217 -3.73 -21.85 7.73
N ASN A 218 -3.93 -22.64 6.67
CA ASN A 218 -2.88 -23.42 6.03
C ASN A 218 -2.03 -22.52 5.11
N LEU A 219 -0.75 -22.36 5.47
CA LEU A 219 0.21 -21.52 4.75
C LEU A 219 1.20 -22.32 3.89
N VAL A 220 1.00 -23.63 3.69
CA VAL A 220 1.98 -24.52 3.03
C VAL A 220 2.42 -24.01 1.66
N GLU A 221 1.51 -23.52 0.82
CA GLU A 221 1.87 -22.99 -0.51
C GLU A 221 2.59 -21.64 -0.41
N GLN A 222 2.24 -20.82 0.59
CA GLN A 222 2.96 -19.57 0.85
C GLN A 222 4.39 -19.86 1.31
N GLU A 223 4.56 -20.78 2.27
CA GLU A 223 5.86 -21.22 2.77
C GLU A 223 6.71 -21.86 1.66
N ALA A 224 6.11 -22.73 0.83
CA ALA A 224 6.81 -23.36 -0.29
C ALA A 224 7.27 -22.35 -1.35
N PHE A 225 6.50 -21.28 -1.59
CA PHE A 225 6.93 -20.19 -2.46
C PHE A 225 8.07 -19.39 -1.85
N GLU A 226 7.99 -19.07 -0.55
CA GLU A 226 9.00 -18.32 0.19
C GLU A 226 10.34 -19.06 0.32
N GLU A 227 10.30 -20.39 0.46
CA GLU A 227 11.48 -21.27 0.43
C GLU A 227 11.97 -21.55 -1.01
N GLY A 228 11.18 -21.18 -2.01
CA GLY A 228 11.45 -21.41 -3.42
C GLY A 228 12.56 -20.53 -4.00
N PRO A 229 13.15 -20.93 -5.14
CA PRO A 229 14.32 -20.26 -5.72
C PRO A 229 14.05 -18.80 -6.11
N ASP A 230 12.85 -18.49 -6.60
CA ASP A 230 12.49 -17.12 -7.02
C ASP A 230 12.50 -16.15 -5.82
N PHE A 231 11.95 -16.62 -4.69
CA PHE A 231 11.89 -15.81 -3.48
C PHE A 231 13.25 -15.69 -2.79
N GLN A 232 14.02 -16.78 -2.74
CA GLN A 232 15.38 -16.74 -2.20
C GLN A 232 16.31 -15.84 -3.04
N GLN A 233 16.19 -15.86 -4.37
CA GLN A 233 16.94 -14.97 -5.26
C GLN A 233 16.64 -13.50 -4.98
N ILE A 234 15.38 -13.18 -4.72
CA ILE A 234 14.94 -11.87 -4.27
C ILE A 234 15.70 -11.47 -3.00
N LEU A 235 15.72 -12.31 -1.96
CA LEU A 235 16.35 -11.99 -0.68
C LEU A 235 17.87 -11.76 -0.83
N GLU A 236 18.54 -12.58 -1.65
CA GLU A 236 19.95 -12.41 -1.95
C GLU A 236 20.25 -11.07 -2.63
N GLN A 237 19.46 -10.71 -3.63
CA GLN A 237 19.65 -9.46 -4.38
C GLN A 237 19.45 -8.24 -3.48
N VAL A 238 18.44 -8.29 -2.63
CA VAL A 238 18.14 -7.26 -1.64
C VAL A 238 19.32 -7.06 -0.68
N ASN A 239 19.83 -8.13 -0.09
CA ASN A 239 20.94 -8.07 0.88
C ASN A 239 22.19 -7.50 0.25
N LYS A 240 22.43 -7.86 -1.01
CA LYS A 240 23.52 -7.32 -1.81
C LYS A 240 23.32 -5.84 -2.14
N ASN A 241 22.09 -5.38 -2.37
CA ASN A 241 21.81 -3.98 -2.69
C ASN A 241 21.94 -3.06 -1.47
N LEU A 242 21.65 -3.56 -0.27
CA LEU A 242 21.61 -2.74 0.95
C LEU A 242 22.68 -3.06 1.99
N ASP A 243 23.55 -4.03 1.72
CA ASP A 243 24.65 -4.49 2.59
C ASP A 243 24.21 -4.93 3.99
N PHE A 244 23.27 -5.86 4.02
CA PHE A 244 22.84 -6.47 5.26
C PHE A 244 23.68 -7.72 5.56
N SER A 245 24.40 -7.70 6.68
CA SER A 245 25.42 -8.71 7.04
C SER A 245 24.87 -9.98 7.72
N ASP A 246 23.65 -9.94 8.25
CA ASP A 246 23.04 -11.06 8.98
C ASP A 246 21.95 -11.72 8.12
N GLN A 247 21.95 -13.06 8.04
CA GLN A 247 20.92 -13.82 7.35
C GLN A 247 19.54 -13.63 8.01
N ILE A 248 18.52 -13.52 7.18
CA ILE A 248 17.31 -12.78 7.54
C ILE A 248 16.09 -13.72 7.68
N ASN A 249 15.27 -13.56 8.74
CA ASN A 249 14.17 -14.48 9.09
C ASN A 249 12.72 -13.94 8.91
N PHE A 250 11.95 -14.63 8.09
CA PHE A 250 10.74 -14.19 7.42
C PHE A 250 9.55 -13.71 8.29
N GLN A 251 9.39 -12.39 8.47
CA GLN A 251 8.25 -11.75 9.18
C GLN A 251 7.77 -10.40 8.59
N VAL A 252 8.22 -10.01 7.39
CA VAL A 252 8.06 -8.61 6.89
C VAL A 252 7.32 -8.51 5.55
N GLU A 253 6.98 -9.64 4.92
CA GLU A 253 6.08 -9.67 3.75
C GLU A 253 4.71 -9.03 4.06
N LYS A 254 4.21 -9.15 5.30
CA LYS A 254 3.00 -8.46 5.75
C LYS A 254 3.17 -6.94 5.83
N PHE A 255 4.31 -6.44 6.32
CA PHE A 255 4.61 -5.02 6.54
C PHE A 255 4.76 -4.22 5.23
N ALA A 256 5.42 -4.84 4.24
CA ALA A 256 5.65 -4.31 2.89
C ALA A 256 4.41 -3.81 2.17
N ARG A 257 3.36 -4.60 2.31
CA ARG A 257 2.12 -4.42 1.59
C ARG A 257 1.37 -3.13 2.01
N TYR A 258 1.77 -2.47 3.10
CA TYR A 258 1.03 -1.35 3.70
C TYR A 258 1.64 0.03 3.49
N TYR A 259 2.91 0.09 3.07
CA TYR A 259 3.65 1.34 2.96
C TYR A 259 3.63 1.99 1.58
N TYR A 260 3.21 1.26 0.54
CA TYR A 260 3.09 1.87 -0.78
C TYR A 260 1.82 2.70 -0.88
N GLY A 261 2.01 4.00 -1.06
CA GLY A 261 1.07 5.12 -0.87
C GLY A 261 -0.06 5.22 -1.88
N MET A 262 -0.59 4.09 -2.31
CA MET A 262 -1.79 4.02 -3.11
C MET A 262 -2.88 3.38 -2.24
N GLY A 263 -2.74 2.11 -1.83
CA GLY A 263 -3.84 1.33 -1.21
C GLY A 263 -4.21 1.64 0.24
N TYR A 264 -3.52 2.58 0.89
CA TYR A 264 -3.68 2.88 2.33
C TYR A 264 -3.72 4.37 2.70
N GLY A 265 -3.84 5.30 1.73
CA GLY A 265 -4.02 6.74 2.00
C GLY A 265 -2.77 7.52 2.44
N GLY A 266 -1.57 7.07 2.06
CA GLY A 266 -0.34 7.85 2.22
C GLY A 266 -0.29 9.06 1.28
N GLN A 267 0.45 10.11 1.64
CA GLN A 267 0.63 11.30 0.77
C GLN A 267 1.34 10.94 -0.55
N GLU A 268 0.82 11.39 -1.69
CA GLU A 268 1.37 11.17 -3.03
C GLU A 268 2.88 11.50 -3.17
N ARG A 269 3.38 12.54 -2.48
CA ARG A 269 4.73 13.09 -2.72
C ARG A 269 5.91 12.28 -2.17
N LEU A 270 5.72 11.52 -1.10
CA LEU A 270 6.80 10.70 -0.53
C LEU A 270 6.92 9.34 -1.23
N PHE A 271 5.82 8.83 -1.81
CA PHE A 271 5.74 7.47 -2.36
C PHE A 271 5.64 7.39 -3.88
N SER A 272 5.39 8.51 -4.57
CA SER A 272 5.56 8.61 -6.03
C SER A 272 7.01 8.39 -6.48
N ASN A 273 7.97 8.51 -5.56
CA ASN A 273 9.40 8.40 -5.82
C ASN A 273 10.07 7.21 -5.09
N MET A 274 9.37 6.44 -4.25
CA MET A 274 9.98 5.24 -3.63
C MET A 274 9.56 3.98 -4.39
N ASN A 275 10.46 3.41 -5.17
CA ASN A 275 10.22 2.19 -5.95
C ASN A 275 9.96 0.98 -5.03
N CYS A 276 9.05 0.09 -5.44
CA CYS A 276 8.82 -1.20 -4.79
C CYS A 276 10.09 -2.01 -4.64
N HIS A 277 11.11 -1.91 -5.48
CA HIS A 277 12.43 -2.51 -5.27
C HIS A 277 13.20 -1.90 -4.10
N ILE A 278 13.24 -0.57 -3.90
CA ILE A 278 13.89 0.01 -2.71
C ILE A 278 13.13 -0.40 -1.46
N MET A 279 11.81 -0.33 -1.54
CA MET A 279 10.97 -0.78 -0.44
C MET A 279 11.23 -2.27 -0.23
N HIS A 280 11.11 -3.13 -1.23
CA HIS A 280 11.35 -4.58 -1.14
C HIS A 280 12.76 -4.92 -0.63
N ASP A 281 13.73 -4.12 -1.04
CA ASP A 281 15.09 -4.16 -0.56
C ASP A 281 15.12 -3.84 0.95
N LEU A 282 14.54 -2.71 1.36
CA LEU A 282 14.40 -2.32 2.76
C LEU A 282 13.61 -3.36 3.59
N LEU A 283 12.59 -3.96 2.99
CA LEU A 283 11.61 -4.85 3.59
C LEU A 283 12.19 -6.23 3.91
N THR A 284 13.22 -6.65 3.20
CA THR A 284 13.88 -7.91 3.52
C THR A 284 14.75 -7.77 4.76
N TYR A 285 15.35 -6.62 5.06
CA TYR A 285 16.26 -6.43 6.21
C TYR A 285 15.71 -6.82 7.59
N LEU A 286 14.45 -6.47 7.85
CA LEU A 286 13.89 -6.30 9.20
C LEU A 286 13.45 -7.60 9.88
N GLN A 287 13.81 -8.70 9.25
CA GLN A 287 13.36 -10.05 9.53
C GLN A 287 14.34 -10.76 10.51
N SER A 288 15.53 -10.21 10.79
CA SER A 288 16.55 -10.91 11.62
C SER A 288 16.55 -10.65 13.13
N THR A 289 15.58 -9.95 13.75
CA THR A 289 15.63 -9.70 15.22
C THR A 289 14.42 -10.15 16.01
N ASN A 290 14.67 -11.07 16.93
CA ASN A 290 13.82 -11.41 18.07
C ASN A 290 14.03 -10.37 19.19
N PRO A 291 12.98 -9.78 19.80
CA PRO A 291 13.14 -8.82 20.91
C PRO A 291 13.86 -9.38 22.15
N ASN A 292 13.98 -10.71 22.24
CA ASN A 292 14.57 -11.41 23.40
C ASN A 292 16.07 -11.71 23.28
N ASP A 293 16.70 -11.47 22.12
CA ASP A 293 18.12 -11.82 21.90
C ASP A 293 19.10 -10.68 22.26
N GLN A 294 18.69 -9.72 23.09
CA GLN A 294 19.58 -8.66 23.63
C GLN A 294 19.69 -8.64 25.16
N LEU A 295 19.46 -9.77 25.82
CA LEU A 295 19.90 -10.02 27.19
C LEU A 295 20.92 -11.17 27.24
N ALA A 296 22.02 -11.03 26.49
CA ALA A 296 23.28 -11.72 26.70
C ALA A 296 24.43 -10.93 26.05
#